data_AF-A0A7K0V0Q1-F1
#
_entry.id   AF-A0A7K0V0Q1-F1
#
_cell.length_a   1.000
_cell.length_b   1.000
_cell.length_c   1.000
_cell.angle_alpha   90.00
_cell.angle_beta   90.00
_cell.angle_gamma   90.00
#
_symmetry.space_group_name_H-M   'P 1'
#
loop_
_entity.id
_entity.type
_entity.pdbx_description
1 polymer ?
#
loop_
_entity_poly.entity_id
_entity_poly.type
_entity_poly.pdbx_seq_one_letter_code
_entity_poly.pdbx_strand_id
1 'polypeptide(L)'
;MSEPISDPTSTPDWSLGKCLQWSAGLLAIAAAGIHFGVMGEHAGVSWSHGLFFAFSAWLQLAFAGWILWRPTRSAAIFGVVLNAAIIAVWIVSRAAGIPIGGDGSPEAFGFSDTLCALFEFGAIAACIGLLSPSVAASRISRLVGVIGVSIIGVVAVSLATAAFTPTFVDTQGDGHDHAASANGAGHAHGGATVAAPVATNADGFPLFGTTPCEKAGPPASKGQVLDAEGHDHRGPYAQELLTPAERQSLVAEQEQARAVAIKYPTVAT
;
A
#
# COMPACT_ATOMS: atom_id res chain seq x y z
N MET A 1 44.93 -33.33 -36.64
CA MET A 1 43.78 -32.41 -36.69
C MET A 1 43.37 -32.19 -35.24
N SER A 2 43.86 -31.10 -34.65
CA SER A 2 43.74 -30.83 -33.22
C SER A 2 42.33 -30.29 -32.93
N GLU A 3 41.58 -30.93 -32.03
CA GLU A 3 40.31 -30.37 -31.57
C GLU A 3 40.56 -29.05 -30.82
N PRO A 4 39.71 -28.02 -31.02
CA PRO A 4 39.81 -26.78 -30.26
C PRO A 4 39.46 -27.06 -28.79
N ILE A 5 40.41 -26.75 -27.89
CA ILE A 5 40.21 -26.78 -26.44
C ILE A 5 39.06 -25.82 -26.11
N SER A 6 37.97 -26.35 -25.59
CA SER A 6 36.89 -25.56 -25.01
C SER A 6 37.41 -24.83 -23.78
N ASP A 7 37.42 -23.49 -23.84
CA ASP A 7 37.84 -22.65 -22.72
C ASP A 7 36.87 -22.85 -21.52
N PRO A 8 37.35 -23.41 -20.40
CA PRO A 8 36.52 -23.69 -19.22
C PRO A 8 36.07 -22.42 -18.49
N THR A 9 36.53 -21.23 -18.90
CA THR A 9 36.15 -19.94 -18.31
C THR A 9 34.95 -19.26 -18.98
N SER A 10 34.39 -19.85 -20.05
CA SER A 10 33.17 -19.38 -20.69
C SER A 10 31.95 -19.63 -19.78
N THR A 11 31.77 -18.76 -18.77
CA THR A 11 30.54 -18.76 -17.96
C THR A 11 29.35 -18.59 -18.91
N PRO A 12 28.30 -19.43 -18.82
CA PRO A 12 27.19 -19.35 -19.76
C PRO A 12 26.57 -17.96 -19.74
N ASP A 13 26.66 -17.27 -20.87
CA ASP A 13 26.11 -15.93 -21.06
C ASP A 13 24.60 -15.94 -20.78
N TRP A 14 24.15 -15.01 -19.95
CA TRP A 14 22.73 -14.81 -19.71
C TRP A 14 22.19 -13.92 -20.83
N SER A 15 21.08 -14.31 -21.47
CA SER A 15 20.46 -13.45 -22.48
C SER A 15 19.66 -12.33 -21.81
N LEU A 16 19.72 -11.12 -22.36
CA LEU A 16 18.89 -10.01 -21.89
C LEU A 16 17.40 -10.40 -21.87
N GLY A 17 16.96 -11.23 -22.83
CA GLY A 17 15.62 -11.81 -22.84
C GLY A 17 15.25 -12.56 -21.55
N LYS A 18 16.15 -13.36 -20.96
CA LYS A 18 15.87 -14.01 -19.66
C LYS A 18 15.72 -12.99 -18.54
N CYS A 19 16.52 -11.92 -18.52
CA CYS A 19 16.38 -10.87 -17.51
C CYS A 19 15.04 -10.14 -17.64
N LEU A 20 14.65 -9.77 -18.87
CA LEU A 20 13.36 -9.15 -19.14
C LEU A 20 12.20 -10.07 -18.75
N GLN A 21 12.30 -11.37 -19.02
CA GLN A 21 11.31 -12.37 -18.60
C GLN A 21 11.12 -12.39 -17.08
N TRP A 22 12.22 -12.49 -16.32
CA TRP A 22 12.16 -12.51 -14.86
C TRP A 22 11.66 -11.17 -14.30
N SER A 23 12.13 -10.04 -14.84
CA SER A 23 11.65 -8.71 -14.43
C SER A 23 10.16 -8.53 -14.69
N ALA A 24 9.65 -8.93 -15.87
CA ALA A 24 8.23 -8.85 -16.19
C ALA A 24 7.38 -9.66 -15.19
N GLY A 25 7.82 -10.88 -14.86
CA GLY A 25 7.13 -11.74 -13.89
C GLY A 25 7.13 -11.15 -12.47
N LEU A 26 8.29 -10.67 -11.98
CA LEU A 26 8.42 -10.09 -10.65
C LEU A 26 7.60 -8.81 -10.49
N LEU A 27 7.62 -7.93 -11.49
CA LEU A 27 6.83 -6.69 -11.49
C LEU A 27 5.33 -6.99 -11.52
N ALA A 28 4.89 -7.98 -12.31
CA ALA A 28 3.49 -8.40 -12.33
C ALA A 28 3.04 -9.01 -10.99
N ILE A 29 3.90 -9.79 -10.31
CA ILE A 29 3.60 -10.31 -8.96
C ILE A 29 3.46 -9.16 -7.95
N ALA A 30 4.35 -8.17 -8.01
CA ALA A 30 4.30 -7.03 -7.11
C ALA A 30 3.05 -6.17 -7.32
N ALA A 31 2.69 -5.90 -8.59
CA ALA A 31 1.44 -5.22 -8.94
C ALA A 31 0.22 -6.00 -8.44
N ALA A 32 0.18 -7.32 -8.65
CA ALA A 32 -0.92 -8.15 -8.19
C ALA A 32 -1.06 -8.12 -6.66
N GLY A 33 0.05 -8.09 -5.92
CA GLY A 33 0.05 -7.91 -4.47
C GLY A 33 -0.61 -6.61 -4.04
N ILE A 34 -0.28 -5.49 -4.70
CA ILE A 34 -0.91 -4.18 -4.42
C ILE A 34 -2.41 -4.22 -4.73
N HIS A 35 -2.81 -4.73 -5.90
CA HIS A 35 -4.23 -4.88 -6.25
C HIS A 35 -5.02 -5.71 -5.24
N PHE A 36 -4.46 -6.84 -4.76
CA PHE A 36 -5.10 -7.61 -3.70
C PHE A 36 -5.21 -6.85 -2.39
N GLY A 37 -4.18 -6.08 -2.02
CA GLY A 37 -4.20 -5.36 -0.76
C GLY A 37 -5.18 -4.19 -0.73
N VAL A 38 -5.36 -3.47 -1.85
CA VAL A 38 -6.35 -2.37 -1.94
C VAL A 38 -7.77 -2.86 -2.26
N MET A 39 -7.93 -4.14 -2.61
CA MET A 39 -9.22 -4.75 -2.96
C MET A 39 -10.28 -4.56 -1.88
N GLY A 40 -9.93 -4.71 -0.60
CA GLY A 40 -10.86 -4.62 0.53
C GLY A 40 -11.46 -3.23 0.69
N GLU A 41 -10.60 -2.22 0.70
CA GLU A 41 -10.99 -0.81 0.75
C GLU A 41 -11.95 -0.46 -0.41
N HIS A 42 -11.60 -0.88 -1.62
CA HIS A 42 -12.39 -0.59 -2.82
C HIS A 42 -13.71 -1.39 -2.86
N ALA A 43 -13.76 -2.58 -2.26
CA ALA A 43 -15.02 -3.31 -2.07
C ALA A 43 -15.97 -2.57 -1.11
N GLY A 44 -15.43 -1.78 -0.17
CA GLY A 44 -16.18 -0.90 0.73
C GLY A 44 -16.84 0.28 0.00
N VAL A 45 -16.22 0.78 -1.08
CA VAL A 45 -16.82 1.80 -1.97
C VAL A 45 -17.94 1.18 -2.79
N SER A 46 -17.63 0.12 -3.55
CA SER A 46 -18.63 -0.70 -4.21
C SER A 46 -18.11 -2.08 -4.55
N TRP A 47 -19.00 -3.07 -4.63
CA TRP A 47 -18.62 -4.44 -5.00
C TRP A 47 -17.93 -4.51 -6.38
N SER A 48 -18.28 -3.62 -7.32
CA SER A 48 -17.70 -3.61 -8.67
C SER A 48 -16.26 -3.12 -8.66
N HIS A 49 -15.92 -2.15 -7.82
CA HIS A 49 -14.54 -1.70 -7.63
C HIS A 49 -13.69 -2.82 -7.04
N GLY A 50 -14.11 -3.40 -5.91
CA GLY A 50 -13.39 -4.54 -5.32
C GLY A 50 -13.18 -5.71 -6.31
N LEU A 51 -14.20 -6.03 -7.12
CA LEU A 51 -14.12 -7.09 -8.12
C LEU A 51 -13.11 -6.76 -9.23
N PHE A 52 -13.01 -5.51 -9.67
CA PHE A 52 -12.00 -5.08 -10.64
C PHE A 52 -10.58 -5.33 -10.13
N PHE A 53 -10.28 -4.93 -8.90
CA PHE A 53 -8.97 -5.16 -8.28
C PHE A 53 -8.67 -6.66 -8.13
N ALA A 54 -9.65 -7.45 -7.70
CA ALA A 54 -9.52 -8.90 -7.60
C ALA A 54 -9.18 -9.55 -8.95
N PHE A 55 -9.91 -9.19 -10.02
CA PHE A 55 -9.66 -9.72 -11.35
C PHE A 55 -8.30 -9.28 -11.90
N SER A 56 -7.94 -8.01 -11.75
CA SER A 56 -6.64 -7.48 -12.17
C SER A 56 -5.49 -8.24 -11.50
N ALA A 57 -5.58 -8.45 -10.18
CA ALA A 57 -4.59 -9.20 -9.42
C ALA A 57 -4.46 -10.65 -9.91
N TRP A 58 -5.57 -11.36 -10.10
CA TRP A 58 -5.55 -12.74 -10.60
C TRP A 58 -5.00 -12.85 -12.04
N LEU A 59 -5.37 -11.92 -12.92
CA LEU A 59 -4.85 -11.88 -14.29
C LEU A 59 -3.35 -11.59 -14.31
N GLN A 60 -2.86 -10.70 -13.45
CA GLN A 60 -1.43 -10.40 -13.32
C GLN A 60 -0.64 -11.57 -12.74
N LEU A 61 -1.17 -12.29 -11.75
CA LEU A 61 -0.56 -13.54 -11.26
C LEU A 61 -0.54 -14.63 -12.33
N ALA A 62 -1.65 -14.81 -13.07
CA ALA A 62 -1.72 -15.78 -14.16
C ALA A 62 -0.72 -15.44 -15.28
N PHE A 63 -0.61 -14.15 -15.63
CA PHE A 63 0.42 -13.66 -16.55
C PHE A 63 1.83 -13.96 -16.05
N ALA A 64 2.13 -13.66 -14.78
CA ALA A 64 3.44 -13.93 -14.19
C ALA A 64 3.79 -15.42 -14.26
N GLY A 65 2.85 -16.30 -13.88
CA GLY A 65 3.02 -17.75 -14.03
C GLY A 65 3.26 -18.17 -15.48
N TRP A 66 2.50 -17.61 -16.43
CA TRP A 66 2.64 -17.93 -17.84
C TRP A 66 3.99 -17.49 -18.41
N ILE A 67 4.41 -16.23 -18.20
CA ILE A 67 5.65 -15.70 -18.77
C ILE A 67 6.89 -16.36 -18.14
N LEU A 68 6.85 -16.73 -16.86
CA LEU A 68 7.95 -17.42 -16.19
C LEU A 68 8.06 -18.89 -16.61
N TRP A 69 6.93 -19.59 -16.79
CA TRP A 69 6.94 -21.00 -17.18
C TRP A 69 7.14 -21.22 -18.68
N ARG A 70 6.47 -20.42 -19.52
CA ARG A 70 6.48 -20.52 -20.99
C ARG A 70 6.58 -19.13 -21.63
N PRO A 71 7.80 -18.57 -21.77
CA PRO A 71 8.02 -17.26 -22.36
C PRO A 71 7.78 -17.27 -23.87
N THR A 72 6.52 -17.14 -24.27
CA THR A 72 6.09 -17.08 -25.66
C THR A 72 5.84 -15.64 -26.10
N ARG A 73 5.86 -15.39 -27.41
CA ARG A 73 5.45 -14.09 -27.97
C ARG A 73 4.03 -13.71 -27.54
N SER A 74 3.12 -14.70 -27.49
CA SER A 74 1.74 -14.48 -27.04
C SER A 74 1.65 -14.08 -25.57
N ALA A 75 2.47 -14.68 -24.69
CA ALA A 75 2.54 -14.28 -23.28
C ALA A 75 3.00 -12.82 -23.14
N ALA A 76 4.03 -12.41 -23.90
CA ALA A 76 4.50 -11.02 -23.89
C ALA A 76 3.45 -10.03 -24.42
N ILE A 77 2.75 -10.36 -25.52
CA ILE A 77 1.65 -9.52 -26.03
C ILE A 77 0.52 -9.42 -25.00
N PHE A 78 0.14 -10.54 -24.38
CA PHE A 78 -0.87 -10.55 -23.32
C PHE A 78 -0.45 -9.65 -22.16
N GLY A 79 0.81 -9.73 -21.71
CA GLY A 79 1.35 -8.86 -20.68
C GLY A 79 1.26 -7.38 -21.03
N VAL A 80 1.56 -6.99 -22.28
CA VAL A 80 1.40 -5.61 -22.74
C VAL A 80 -0.06 -5.17 -22.68
N VAL A 81 -0.97 -5.97 -23.25
CA VAL A 81 -2.40 -5.62 -23.35
C VAL A 81 -3.04 -5.54 -21.97
N LEU A 82 -2.79 -6.52 -21.10
CA LEU A 82 -3.34 -6.58 -19.75
C LEU A 82 -2.95 -5.34 -18.94
N ASN A 83 -1.65 -5.05 -18.84
CA ASN A 83 -1.17 -3.94 -18.04
C ASN A 83 -1.56 -2.58 -18.65
N ALA A 84 -1.56 -2.46 -19.98
CA ALA A 84 -2.02 -1.23 -20.63
C ALA A 84 -3.51 -0.97 -20.39
N ALA A 85 -4.35 -2.01 -20.34
CA ALA A 85 -5.76 -1.87 -20.03
C ALA A 85 -5.97 -1.39 -18.58
N ILE A 86 -5.24 -1.95 -17.62
CA ILE A 86 -5.32 -1.54 -16.20
C ILE A 86 -4.86 -0.08 -16.04
N ILE A 87 -3.72 0.28 -16.62
CA ILE A 87 -3.22 1.67 -16.61
C ILE A 87 -4.23 2.62 -17.27
N ALA A 88 -4.88 2.23 -18.36
CA ALA A 88 -5.88 3.07 -19.01
C ALA A 88 -7.07 3.36 -18.09
N VAL A 89 -7.56 2.35 -17.36
CA VAL A 89 -8.61 2.53 -16.34
C VAL A 89 -8.12 3.46 -15.22
N TRP A 90 -6.89 3.25 -14.74
CA TRP A 90 -6.28 4.13 -13.72
C TRP A 90 -6.17 5.58 -14.20
N ILE A 91 -5.68 5.84 -15.41
CA ILE A 91 -5.62 7.20 -15.97
C ILE A 91 -7.02 7.83 -16.06
N VAL A 92 -8.02 7.07 -16.52
CA VAL A 92 -9.41 7.57 -16.61
C VAL A 92 -9.95 7.93 -15.23
N SER A 93 -9.71 7.09 -14.22
CA SER A 93 -10.13 7.38 -12.84
C SER A 93 -9.55 8.69 -12.31
N ARG A 94 -8.29 9.00 -12.65
CA ARG A 94 -7.59 10.21 -12.18
C ARG A 94 -7.92 11.46 -13.02
N ALA A 95 -8.28 11.30 -14.29
CA ALA A 95 -8.52 12.43 -15.20
C ALA A 95 -9.99 12.82 -15.31
N ALA A 96 -10.90 11.84 -15.26
CA ALA A 96 -12.32 12.04 -15.53
C ALA A 96 -13.24 11.41 -14.47
N GLY A 97 -12.70 10.59 -13.56
CA GLY A 97 -13.48 9.81 -12.60
C GLY A 97 -14.14 8.59 -13.26
N ILE A 98 -14.63 7.67 -12.42
CA ILE A 98 -15.40 6.50 -12.86
C ILE A 98 -16.83 6.59 -12.30
N PRO A 99 -17.86 6.74 -13.17
CA PRO A 99 -19.24 6.89 -12.71
C PRO A 99 -19.87 5.56 -12.26
N ILE A 100 -19.22 4.42 -12.51
CA ILE A 100 -19.73 3.10 -12.16
C ILE A 100 -19.36 2.80 -10.71
N GLY A 101 -20.34 2.87 -9.81
CA GLY A 101 -20.15 2.50 -8.40
C GLY A 101 -19.44 3.57 -7.55
N GLY A 102 -19.38 4.81 -8.02
CA GLY A 102 -18.86 5.99 -7.32
C GLY A 102 -19.61 7.25 -7.73
N ASP A 103 -19.19 8.41 -7.23
CA ASP A 103 -19.80 9.71 -7.57
C ASP A 103 -19.34 10.28 -8.92
N GLY A 104 -18.40 9.61 -9.59
CA GLY A 104 -17.85 9.99 -10.88
C GLY A 104 -16.87 11.17 -10.81
N SER A 105 -16.46 11.59 -9.62
CA SER A 105 -15.40 12.60 -9.47
C SER A 105 -14.02 11.99 -9.77
N PRO A 106 -13.08 12.79 -10.33
CA PRO A 106 -11.71 12.35 -10.49
C PRO A 106 -11.06 12.01 -9.15
N GLU A 107 -10.42 10.84 -9.09
CA GLU A 107 -9.73 10.37 -7.90
C GLU A 107 -8.34 11.02 -7.77
N ALA A 108 -7.87 11.20 -6.53
CA ALA A 108 -6.53 11.72 -6.25
C ALA A 108 -5.44 10.65 -6.49
N PHE A 109 -4.22 11.10 -6.78
CA PHE A 109 -3.07 10.20 -6.88
C PHE A 109 -2.61 9.75 -5.49
N GLY A 110 -2.72 8.45 -5.23
CA GLY A 110 -2.21 7.80 -4.04
C GLY A 110 -0.86 7.13 -4.26
N PHE A 111 -0.13 6.91 -3.18
CA PHE A 111 1.19 6.27 -3.25
C PHE A 111 1.10 4.84 -3.80
N SER A 112 0.18 4.03 -3.27
CA SER A 112 0.02 2.62 -3.64
C SER A 112 -0.43 2.46 -5.10
N ASP A 113 -1.39 3.27 -5.55
CA ASP A 113 -1.88 3.24 -6.94
C ASP A 113 -0.80 3.69 -7.94
N THR A 114 -0.05 4.74 -7.63
CA THR A 114 1.01 5.25 -8.51
C THR A 114 2.17 4.26 -8.59
N LEU A 115 2.54 3.66 -7.46
CA LEU A 115 3.56 2.61 -7.41
C LEU A 115 3.12 1.38 -8.21
N CYS A 116 1.85 0.97 -8.10
CA CYS A 116 1.31 -0.13 -8.89
C CYS A 116 1.40 0.17 -10.39
N ALA A 117 0.99 1.36 -10.82
CA ALA A 117 1.10 1.79 -12.21
C ALA A 117 2.55 1.77 -12.71
N LEU A 118 3.53 2.16 -11.88
CA LEU A 118 4.96 2.07 -12.23
C LEU A 118 5.43 0.62 -12.46
N PHE A 119 4.97 -0.33 -11.64
CA PHE A 119 5.27 -1.75 -11.87
C PHE A 119 4.65 -2.26 -13.16
N GLU A 120 3.41 -1.87 -13.45
CA GLU A 120 2.71 -2.21 -14.69
C GLU A 120 3.43 -1.65 -15.92
N PHE A 121 3.87 -0.39 -15.88
CA PHE A 121 4.70 0.22 -16.92
C PHE A 121 6.02 -0.52 -17.10
N GLY A 122 6.69 -0.90 -16.01
CA GLY A 122 7.92 -1.69 -16.07
C GLY A 122 7.69 -3.08 -16.71
N ALA A 123 6.58 -3.73 -16.38
CA ALA A 123 6.19 -5.01 -16.98
C ALA A 123 5.91 -4.86 -18.48
N ILE A 124 5.23 -3.79 -18.91
CA ILE A 124 5.01 -3.45 -20.32
C ILE A 124 6.34 -3.27 -21.04
N ALA A 125 7.25 -2.45 -20.49
CA ALA A 125 8.56 -2.20 -21.10
C ALA A 125 9.38 -3.49 -21.25
N ALA A 126 9.36 -4.36 -20.23
CA ALA A 126 10.01 -5.66 -20.30
C ALA A 126 9.40 -6.57 -21.38
N CYS A 127 8.07 -6.60 -21.50
CA CYS A 127 7.38 -7.36 -22.53
C CYS A 127 7.66 -6.82 -23.94
N ILE A 128 7.69 -5.50 -24.14
CA ILE A 128 8.08 -4.89 -25.43
C ILE A 128 9.52 -5.27 -25.78
N GLY A 129 10.43 -5.26 -24.80
CA GLY A 129 11.81 -5.72 -24.97
C GLY A 129 11.89 -7.19 -25.41
N LEU A 130 11.05 -8.07 -24.85
CA LEU A 130 10.95 -9.48 -25.26
C LEU A 130 10.42 -9.65 -26.69
N LEU A 131 9.58 -8.74 -27.16
CA LEU A 131 9.05 -8.74 -28.53
C LEU A 131 10.07 -8.23 -29.56
N SER A 132 11.17 -7.63 -29.12
CA SER A 132 12.26 -7.16 -29.98
C SER A 132 13.38 -8.20 -30.07
N PRO A 133 13.57 -8.88 -31.23
CA PRO A 133 14.58 -9.95 -31.36
C PRO A 133 16.00 -9.48 -31.09
N SER A 134 16.34 -8.24 -31.48
CA SER A 134 17.67 -7.65 -31.26
C SER A 134 17.96 -7.42 -29.78
N VAL A 135 16.98 -6.95 -29.02
CA VAL A 135 17.09 -6.75 -27.57
C VAL A 135 17.14 -8.09 -26.86
N ALA A 136 16.19 -9.00 -27.14
CA ALA A 136 16.10 -10.28 -26.44
C ALA A 136 17.34 -11.18 -26.66
N ALA A 137 17.95 -11.13 -27.85
CA ALA A 137 19.15 -11.90 -28.20
C ALA A 137 20.45 -11.27 -27.68
N SER A 138 20.42 -10.04 -27.16
CA SER A 138 21.60 -9.37 -26.62
C SER A 138 22.18 -10.15 -25.44
N ARG A 139 23.50 -10.33 -25.43
CA ARG A 139 24.23 -11.04 -24.38
C ARG A 139 24.65 -10.07 -23.29
N ILE A 140 24.45 -10.46 -22.04
CA ILE A 140 24.94 -9.72 -20.87
C ILE A 140 25.68 -10.68 -19.95
N SER A 141 26.58 -10.14 -19.12
CA SER A 141 27.25 -10.98 -18.14
C SER A 141 26.23 -11.52 -17.13
N ARG A 142 26.37 -12.80 -16.77
CA ARG A 142 25.47 -13.48 -15.82
C ARG A 142 25.37 -12.72 -14.49
N LEU A 143 26.49 -12.17 -14.01
CA LEU A 143 26.51 -11.40 -12.77
C LEU A 143 25.63 -10.15 -12.86
N VAL A 144 25.73 -9.38 -13.94
CA VAL A 144 24.91 -8.18 -14.15
C VAL A 144 23.43 -8.54 -14.27
N GLY A 145 23.10 -9.60 -15.02
CA GLY A 145 21.72 -10.06 -15.16
C GLY A 145 21.09 -10.50 -13.84
N VAL A 146 21.80 -11.30 -13.04
CA VAL A 146 21.33 -11.75 -11.72
C VAL A 146 21.17 -10.57 -10.78
N ILE A 147 22.18 -9.69 -10.67
CA ILE A 147 22.10 -8.52 -9.80
C ILE A 147 20.92 -7.62 -10.20
N GLY A 148 20.75 -7.35 -11.50
CA GLY A 148 19.66 -6.52 -11.99
C GLY A 148 18.28 -7.06 -11.64
N VAL A 149 18.04 -8.36 -11.90
CA VAL A 149 16.78 -9.03 -11.54
C VAL A 149 16.57 -9.06 -10.03
N SER A 150 17.62 -9.36 -9.25
CA SER A 150 17.55 -9.38 -7.78
C SER A 150 17.23 -8.00 -7.20
N ILE A 151 17.84 -6.93 -7.71
CA ILE A 151 17.52 -5.56 -7.28
C ILE A 151 16.06 -5.24 -7.59
N ILE A 152 15.59 -5.54 -8.82
CA ILE A 152 14.18 -5.33 -9.18
C ILE A 152 13.25 -6.09 -8.23
N GLY A 153 13.55 -7.36 -7.95
CA GLY A 153 12.76 -8.17 -7.02
C GLY A 153 12.75 -7.58 -5.61
N VAL A 154 13.91 -7.24 -5.06
CA VAL A 154 14.02 -6.66 -3.71
C VAL A 154 13.33 -5.31 -3.61
N VAL A 155 13.52 -4.43 -4.60
CA VAL A 155 12.87 -3.11 -4.64
C VAL A 155 11.37 -3.27 -4.77
N ALA A 156 10.89 -4.13 -5.67
CA ALA A 156 9.46 -4.35 -5.87
C ALA A 156 8.80 -4.90 -4.61
N VAL A 157 9.41 -5.89 -3.95
CA VAL A 157 8.93 -6.45 -2.68
C VAL A 157 8.94 -5.39 -1.56
N SER A 158 10.03 -4.63 -1.43
CA SER A 158 10.18 -3.62 -0.37
C SER A 158 9.17 -2.48 -0.52
N LEU A 159 8.97 -1.99 -1.75
CA LEU A 159 8.00 -0.93 -2.04
C LEU A 159 6.57 -1.44 -1.92
N ALA A 160 6.26 -2.66 -2.39
CA ALA A 160 4.95 -3.27 -2.17
C ALA A 160 4.65 -3.45 -0.68
N THR A 161 5.65 -3.85 0.12
CA THR A 161 5.50 -3.93 1.59
C THR A 161 5.24 -2.55 2.20
N ALA A 162 5.97 -1.52 1.75
CA ALA A 162 5.77 -0.15 2.22
C ALA A 162 4.36 0.39 1.89
N ALA A 163 3.77 -0.03 0.76
CA ALA A 163 2.41 0.34 0.38
C ALA A 163 1.34 -0.11 1.41
N PHE A 164 1.65 -1.09 2.26
CA PHE A 164 0.77 -1.56 3.34
C PHE A 164 1.13 -1.01 4.72
N THR A 165 2.06 -0.06 4.81
CA THR A 165 2.43 0.57 6.07
C THR A 165 1.44 1.70 6.41
N PRO A 166 0.97 1.83 7.67
CA PRO A 166 -0.03 2.84 8.06
C PRO A 166 0.30 4.27 7.65
N THR A 167 1.59 4.61 7.55
CA THR A 167 2.09 5.93 7.13
C THR A 167 1.66 6.34 5.73
N PHE A 168 1.39 5.38 4.84
CA PHE A 168 0.98 5.65 3.45
C PHE A 168 -0.51 5.35 3.21
N VAL A 169 -1.15 4.62 4.11
CA VAL A 169 -2.60 4.35 4.09
C VAL A 169 -3.38 5.58 4.56
N ASP A 170 -2.89 6.31 5.57
CA ASP A 170 -3.55 7.53 6.09
C ASP A 170 -3.58 8.71 5.08
N THR A 171 -2.72 8.71 4.07
CA THR A 171 -2.65 9.81 3.08
C THR A 171 -3.71 9.72 1.98
N GLN A 172 -4.51 8.65 1.93
CA GLN A 172 -5.54 8.44 0.92
C GLN A 172 -6.91 9.06 1.27
N GLY A 173 -7.12 9.50 2.53
CA GLY A 173 -8.42 9.99 3.01
C GLY A 173 -8.62 11.50 3.12
N ASP A 174 -7.58 12.34 2.99
CA ASP A 174 -7.69 13.79 3.26
C ASP A 174 -7.45 14.67 2.02
N GLY A 175 -8.40 14.64 1.11
CA GLY A 175 -8.61 15.69 0.12
C GLY A 175 -9.25 16.94 0.73
N HIS A 176 -8.69 17.48 1.80
CA HIS A 176 -9.03 18.83 2.28
C HIS A 176 -7.77 19.62 2.55
N ASP A 177 -7.31 20.27 1.48
CA ASP A 177 -6.38 21.39 1.55
C ASP A 177 -6.89 22.44 2.53
N HIS A 178 -6.20 22.60 3.66
CA HIS A 178 -6.13 23.90 4.31
C HIS A 178 -4.88 24.61 3.80
N ALA A 179 -5.00 25.12 2.58
CA ALA A 179 -4.25 26.31 2.20
C ALA A 179 -4.50 27.36 3.28
N ALA A 180 -3.43 27.78 3.95
CA ALA A 180 -3.45 28.89 4.88
C ALA A 180 -3.97 30.14 4.15
N SER A 181 -5.27 30.42 4.29
CA SER A 181 -5.85 31.69 3.89
C SER A 181 -5.48 32.73 4.94
N ALA A 182 -4.28 33.27 4.78
CA ALA A 182 -3.90 34.55 5.34
C ALA A 182 -4.51 35.66 4.47
N ASN A 183 -5.60 36.26 4.95
CA ASN A 183 -6.07 37.65 4.74
C ASN A 183 -7.54 37.71 5.15
N GLY A 184 -8.04 38.58 6.04
CA GLY A 184 -7.48 39.67 6.80
C GLY A 184 -8.64 40.56 7.27
N ALA A 185 -8.76 40.81 8.57
CA ALA A 185 -9.35 42.01 9.16
C ALA A 185 -9.41 41.90 10.71
N GLY A 186 -8.72 42.82 11.41
CA GLY A 186 -9.21 43.31 12.71
C GLY A 186 -8.43 42.99 13.99
N HIS A 187 -7.29 43.67 14.16
CA HIS A 187 -6.77 44.26 15.42
C HIS A 187 -5.77 43.50 16.34
N ALA A 188 -4.82 44.31 16.82
CA ALA A 188 -3.53 44.07 17.48
C ALA A 188 -3.65 43.67 18.98
N HIS A 189 -2.63 43.19 19.72
CA HIS A 189 -1.25 43.65 19.86
C HIS A 189 -0.26 42.56 20.36
N GLY A 190 0.95 42.55 19.77
CA GLY A 190 2.24 42.52 20.48
C GLY A 190 2.68 41.26 21.23
N GLY A 191 3.63 40.51 20.65
CA GLY A 191 4.48 39.59 21.42
C GLY A 191 5.26 38.61 20.53
N ALA A 192 6.58 38.59 20.71
CA ALA A 192 7.59 37.78 20.01
C ALA A 192 7.18 36.34 19.60
N THR A 193 7.66 35.91 18.44
CA THR A 193 7.62 34.54 17.93
C THR A 193 8.31 33.57 18.89
N VAL A 194 7.54 32.92 19.75
CA VAL A 194 7.91 31.69 20.45
C VAL A 194 7.29 30.55 19.67
N ALA A 195 8.08 29.54 19.31
CA ALA A 195 7.56 28.29 18.74
C ALA A 195 6.43 27.78 19.64
N ALA A 196 5.28 27.45 19.04
CA ALA A 196 4.14 26.96 19.79
C ALA A 196 4.56 25.76 20.67
N PRO A 197 4.17 25.70 21.95
CA PRO A 197 4.54 24.59 22.82
C PRO A 197 3.95 23.29 22.26
N VAL A 198 4.80 22.28 22.07
CA VAL A 198 4.37 20.91 21.81
C VAL A 198 3.52 20.48 23.01
N ALA A 199 2.27 20.10 22.78
CA ALA A 199 1.39 19.61 23.84
C ALA A 199 2.05 18.39 24.49
N THR A 200 2.04 18.29 25.82
CA THR A 200 2.58 17.14 26.55
C THR A 200 1.48 16.41 27.29
N ASN A 201 1.61 15.09 27.48
CA ASN A 201 0.72 14.37 28.38
C ASN A 201 0.97 14.77 29.86
N ALA A 202 0.17 14.22 30.78
CA ALA A 202 0.29 14.47 32.22
C ALA A 202 1.67 14.09 32.81
N ASP A 203 2.43 13.24 32.12
CA ASP A 203 3.76 12.78 32.50
C ASP A 203 4.90 13.55 31.77
N GLY A 204 4.56 14.57 30.99
CA GLY A 204 5.53 15.44 30.31
C GLY A 204 6.08 14.88 28.99
N PHE A 205 5.52 13.79 28.45
CA PHE A 205 5.90 13.28 27.14
C PHE A 205 5.29 14.12 26.02
N PRO A 206 6.08 14.54 25.02
CA PRO A 206 5.60 15.32 23.89
C PRO A 206 4.59 14.51 23.07
N LEU A 207 3.45 15.13 22.82
CA LEU A 207 2.37 14.60 22.02
C LEU A 207 2.53 15.08 20.58
N PHE A 208 2.68 14.14 19.65
CA PHE A 208 2.89 14.42 18.23
C PHE A 208 1.64 14.18 17.38
N GLY A 209 0.58 13.60 17.97
CA GLY A 209 -0.68 13.32 17.29
C GLY A 209 -0.63 12.12 16.34
N THR A 210 0.42 11.29 16.43
CA THR A 210 0.69 10.20 15.49
C THR A 210 0.40 8.82 16.08
N THR A 211 0.26 8.70 17.39
CA THR A 211 -0.02 7.43 18.06
C THR A 211 -1.53 7.15 18.10
N PRO A 212 -1.95 5.86 18.15
CA PRO A 212 -3.36 5.50 18.27
C PRO A 212 -4.06 6.15 19.48
N CYS A 213 -3.34 6.29 20.60
CA CYS A 213 -3.87 6.91 21.83
C CYS A 213 -4.08 8.41 21.70
N GLU A 214 -3.26 9.12 20.91
CA GLU A 214 -3.43 10.56 20.65
C GLU A 214 -4.53 10.84 19.64
N LYS A 215 -4.75 9.91 18.71
CA LYS A 215 -5.83 9.99 17.71
C LYS A 215 -7.20 9.61 18.29
N ALA A 216 -7.27 9.05 19.50
CA ALA A 216 -8.50 8.74 20.23
C ALA A 216 -9.11 9.99 20.91
N GLY A 217 -9.11 11.11 20.19
CA GLY A 217 -9.70 12.37 20.64
C GLY A 217 -11.24 12.35 20.67
N PRO A 218 -11.88 13.49 21.00
CA PRO A 218 -13.34 13.65 21.11
C PRO A 218 -14.10 13.08 19.89
N PRO A 219 -15.43 12.83 19.98
CA PRO A 219 -16.25 11.91 19.16
C PRO A 219 -16.27 12.07 17.62
N ALA A 220 -15.40 12.89 17.04
CA ALA A 220 -15.13 13.01 15.61
C ALA A 220 -13.62 13.04 15.31
N SER A 221 -12.80 12.35 16.11
CA SER A 221 -11.37 12.22 15.85
C SER A 221 -11.14 11.18 14.74
N LYS A 222 -10.12 11.41 13.90
CA LYS A 222 -9.83 10.60 12.71
C LYS A 222 -9.67 9.10 13.00
N GLY A 223 -9.27 8.73 14.22
CA GLY A 223 -9.16 7.33 14.64
C GLY A 223 -10.49 6.63 14.94
N GLN A 224 -11.64 7.31 14.90
CA GLN A 224 -12.97 6.74 15.18
C GLN A 224 -13.88 6.62 13.95
N VAL A 225 -13.55 7.25 12.82
CA VAL A 225 -14.47 7.39 11.67
C VAL A 225 -13.96 6.76 10.39
N LEU A 226 -12.70 6.29 10.33
CA LEU A 226 -12.07 5.87 9.07
C LEU A 226 -11.49 4.44 9.07
N ASP A 227 -11.51 3.69 10.19
CA ASP A 227 -11.10 2.28 10.20
C ASP A 227 -12.28 1.35 9.84
N ALA A 228 -12.48 1.16 8.54
CA ALA A 228 -13.46 0.19 8.02
C ALA A 228 -13.05 -1.28 8.23
N GLU A 229 -11.95 -1.58 8.94
CA GLU A 229 -11.55 -2.93 9.32
C GLU A 229 -12.22 -3.41 10.62
N GLY A 230 -13.55 -3.39 10.72
CA GLY A 230 -14.36 -4.31 11.56
C GLY A 230 -13.95 -4.60 13.01
N HIS A 231 -13.06 -3.79 13.60
CA HIS A 231 -12.54 -3.89 14.96
C HIS A 231 -12.90 -2.58 15.66
N ASP A 232 -14.21 -2.29 15.70
CA ASP A 232 -14.78 -1.15 16.41
C ASP A 232 -14.18 -1.06 17.82
N HIS A 233 -13.24 -0.14 18.02
CA HIS A 233 -12.82 0.27 19.35
C HIS A 233 -13.97 1.06 19.98
N ARG A 234 -14.93 0.31 20.56
CA ARG A 234 -16.04 0.74 21.41
C ARG A 234 -16.63 2.10 21.01
N GLY A 235 -17.78 2.04 20.33
CA GLY A 235 -18.60 3.18 19.93
C GLY A 235 -18.91 4.20 21.04
N PRO A 236 -19.61 5.28 20.66
CA PRO A 236 -19.60 6.56 21.34
C PRO A 236 -20.28 6.45 22.71
N TYR A 237 -19.49 6.50 23.77
CA TYR A 237 -19.97 6.93 25.07
C TYR A 237 -19.23 8.21 25.44
N ALA A 238 -19.98 9.24 25.82
CA ALA A 238 -19.40 10.44 26.38
C ALA A 238 -18.48 10.02 27.53
N GLN A 239 -17.20 10.40 27.44
CA GLN A 239 -16.28 10.18 28.54
C GLN A 239 -16.59 11.22 29.60
N GLU A 240 -17.52 10.88 30.49
CA GLU A 240 -17.76 11.65 31.70
C GLU A 240 -16.59 11.44 32.66
N LEU A 241 -15.98 12.55 33.10
CA LEU A 241 -14.89 12.52 34.05
C LEU A 241 -15.42 12.05 35.41
N LEU A 242 -14.98 10.88 35.85
CA LEU A 242 -15.29 10.36 37.19
C LEU A 242 -14.66 11.25 38.27
N THR A 243 -15.48 11.65 39.23
CA THR A 243 -15.02 12.32 40.46
C THR A 243 -14.05 11.42 41.23
N PRO A 244 -13.23 11.98 42.14
CA PRO A 244 -12.34 11.16 42.98
C PRO A 244 -13.07 10.05 43.76
N ALA A 245 -14.30 10.31 44.22
CA ALA A 245 -15.11 9.32 44.93
C ALA A 245 -15.59 8.20 44.00
N GLU A 246 -16.07 8.54 42.80
CA GLU A 246 -16.50 7.54 41.81
C GLU A 246 -15.33 6.67 41.33
N ARG A 247 -14.13 7.23 41.20
CA ARG A 247 -12.92 6.44 40.90
C ARG A 247 -12.61 5.42 42.00
N GLN A 248 -12.78 5.79 43.27
CA GLN A 248 -12.59 4.86 44.39
C GLN A 248 -13.63 3.74 44.36
N SER A 249 -14.89 4.07 44.08
CA SER A 249 -15.96 3.07 43.93
C SER A 249 -15.68 2.12 42.76
N LEU A 250 -15.26 2.64 41.60
CA LEU A 250 -14.93 1.81 40.43
C LEU A 250 -13.78 0.85 40.72
N VAL A 251 -12.74 1.30 41.43
CA VAL A 251 -11.62 0.42 41.83
C VAL A 251 -12.12 -0.72 42.72
N ALA A 252 -12.98 -0.42 43.70
CA ALA A 252 -13.56 -1.46 44.57
C ALA A 252 -14.42 -2.47 43.79
N GLU A 253 -15.22 -2.00 42.83
CA GLU A 253 -16.03 -2.86 41.97
C GLU A 253 -15.16 -3.75 41.06
N GLN A 254 -14.08 -3.20 40.49
CA GLN A 254 -13.14 -3.95 39.67
C GLN A 254 -12.39 -5.03 40.48
N GLU A 255 -11.99 -4.72 41.71
CA GLU A 255 -11.38 -5.71 42.62
C GLU A 255 -12.37 -6.84 42.96
N GLN A 256 -13.63 -6.50 43.23
CA GLN A 256 -14.68 -7.49 43.48
C GLN A 256 -14.92 -8.36 42.24
N ALA A 257 -15.06 -7.77 41.06
CA ALA A 257 -15.25 -8.50 39.81
C ALA A 257 -14.09 -9.46 39.52
N ARG A 258 -12.85 -9.00 39.72
CA ARG A 258 -11.64 -9.83 39.59
C ARG A 258 -11.65 -10.99 40.58
N ALA A 259 -12.04 -10.75 41.84
CA ALA A 259 -12.14 -11.80 42.85
C ALA A 259 -13.18 -12.87 42.46
N VAL A 260 -14.32 -12.46 41.89
CA VAL A 260 -15.34 -13.39 41.38
C VAL A 260 -14.80 -14.20 40.20
N ALA A 261 -14.15 -13.56 39.23
CA ALA A 261 -13.60 -14.24 38.05
C ALA A 261 -12.52 -15.26 38.42
N ILE A 262 -11.69 -14.97 39.43
CA ILE A 262 -10.69 -15.92 39.95
C ILE A 262 -11.36 -17.07 40.71
N LYS A 263 -12.42 -16.78 41.47
CA LYS A 263 -13.13 -17.78 42.29
C LYS A 263 -13.93 -18.77 41.44
N TYR A 264 -14.46 -18.33 40.30
CA TYR A 264 -15.26 -19.14 39.38
C TYR A 264 -14.69 -19.06 37.96
N PRO A 265 -13.52 -19.68 37.70
CA PRO A 265 -12.89 -19.60 36.38
C PRO A 265 -13.75 -20.34 35.35
N THR A 266 -14.17 -19.66 34.29
CA THR A 266 -15.07 -20.20 33.25
C THR A 266 -14.34 -21.01 32.18
N VAL A 267 -13.34 -21.82 32.55
CA VAL A 267 -12.74 -22.75 31.58
C VAL A 267 -13.65 -23.96 31.48
N ALA A 268 -14.17 -24.23 30.28
CA ALA A 268 -14.64 -25.56 29.92
C ALA A 268 -13.45 -26.53 30.10
N THR A 269 -13.60 -27.50 31.00
CA THR A 269 -12.74 -28.69 31.06
C THR A 269 -12.97 -29.57 29.85
#